data_AF-T2JSP9-F1
#
_entry.id   AF-T2JSP9-F1
#
_cell.length_a   1.000
_cell.length_b   1.000
_cell.length_c   1.000
_cell.angle_alpha   90.00
_cell.angle_beta   90.00
_cell.angle_gamma   90.00
#
_symmetry.space_group_name_H-M   'P 1'
#
loop_
_entity.id
_entity.type
_entity.pdbx_description
1 polymer ?
#
loop_
_entity_poly.entity_id
_entity_poly.type
_entity_poly.pdbx_seq_one_letter_code
_entity_poly.pdbx_strand_id
1 'polypeptide(L)'
;MNRLTKLALGTVAASSGLMVAYAPAQAALLGDTVRAEFTAAGIGTFLDETDTVVDPGTEFSLPFGSNGLELDVKNDSFDIIYDLGVTSGVGADTTWILSDLDWVDTPGIITGVTLTSGDASLISGISFTDDTITIDLLSYTVPPQAAVETWSFNIETSKETVPEPLTILGSLTALGFGGFFKRKLNKKRNLG
;
A
#
# COMPACT_ATOMS: atom_id res chain seq x y z
N MET A 1 63.09 -10.65 -43.89
CA MET A 1 62.95 -10.49 -42.42
C MET A 1 62.05 -9.28 -42.16
N ASN A 2 60.92 -9.51 -41.47
CA ASN A 2 60.13 -8.60 -40.61
C ASN A 2 59.63 -7.24 -41.17
N ARG A 3 58.39 -6.78 -40.98
CA ARG A 3 57.18 -7.24 -40.26
C ARG A 3 55.99 -6.43 -40.81
N LEU A 4 54.89 -7.10 -41.13
CA LEU A 4 53.57 -6.50 -41.38
C LEU A 4 52.92 -6.15 -40.04
N THR A 5 52.59 -4.87 -39.81
CA THR A 5 51.74 -4.47 -38.69
C THR A 5 50.38 -4.06 -39.24
N LYS A 6 49.46 -5.02 -39.35
CA LYS A 6 48.04 -4.75 -39.59
C LYS A 6 47.42 -4.42 -38.24
N LEU A 7 47.02 -3.16 -38.05
CA LEU A 7 46.24 -2.70 -36.92
C LEU A 7 44.81 -3.24 -37.10
N ALA A 8 44.45 -4.31 -36.41
CA ALA A 8 43.09 -4.81 -36.35
C ALA A 8 42.32 -4.03 -35.29
N LEU A 9 41.33 -3.26 -35.75
CA LEU A 9 40.38 -2.51 -34.92
C LEU A 9 39.45 -3.52 -34.24
N GLY A 10 39.68 -3.80 -32.96
CA GLY A 10 38.80 -4.64 -32.15
C GLY A 10 37.62 -3.84 -31.64
N THR A 11 36.44 -4.07 -32.21
CA THR A 11 35.17 -3.52 -31.72
C THR A 11 34.81 -4.20 -30.40
N VAL A 12 34.96 -3.50 -29.28
CA VAL A 12 34.38 -3.93 -28.00
C VAL A 12 32.91 -3.54 -28.03
N ALA A 13 32.03 -4.50 -28.27
CA ALA A 13 30.60 -4.33 -28.02
C ALA A 13 30.39 -4.29 -26.50
N ALA A 14 30.23 -3.09 -25.95
CA ALA A 14 29.71 -2.93 -24.60
C ALA A 14 28.23 -3.29 -24.63
N SER A 15 27.89 -4.50 -24.17
CA SER A 15 26.51 -4.85 -23.84
C SER A 15 26.12 -4.08 -22.57
N SER A 16 25.56 -2.89 -22.74
CA SER A 16 24.89 -2.16 -21.67
C SER A 16 23.69 -2.98 -21.23
N GLY A 17 23.84 -3.73 -20.14
CA GLY A 17 22.72 -4.33 -19.43
C GLY A 17 21.78 -3.22 -19.01
N LEU A 18 20.57 -3.22 -19.58
CA LEU A 18 19.48 -2.37 -19.15
C LEU A 18 19.12 -2.81 -17.72
N MET A 19 19.69 -2.13 -16.73
CA MET A 19 19.26 -2.25 -15.34
C MET A 19 17.86 -1.63 -15.26
N VAL A 20 16.83 -2.45 -15.49
CA VAL A 20 15.46 -2.08 -15.15
C VAL A 20 15.46 -1.96 -13.63
N ALA A 21 15.49 -0.72 -13.13
CA ALA A 21 15.22 -0.46 -11.73
C ALA A 21 13.81 -0.98 -11.44
N TYR A 22 13.71 -2.12 -10.76
CA TYR A 22 12.45 -2.54 -10.18
C TYR A 22 12.09 -1.49 -9.12
N ALA A 23 11.06 -0.68 -9.39
CA ALA A 23 10.43 0.08 -8.34
C ALA A 23 9.96 -0.91 -7.24
N PRO A 24 10.04 -0.54 -5.95
CA PRO A 24 9.44 -1.35 -4.91
C PRO A 24 7.98 -1.62 -5.28
N ALA A 25 7.55 -2.86 -5.09
CA ALA A 25 6.24 -3.27 -5.51
C ALA A 25 5.22 -2.68 -4.52
N GLN A 26 4.46 -1.69 -4.97
CA GLN A 26 3.39 -1.02 -4.22
C GLN A 26 2.08 -1.79 -4.40
N ALA A 27 1.35 -1.99 -3.31
CA ALA A 27 -0.01 -2.53 -3.32
C ALA A 27 -1.00 -1.44 -3.77
N ALA A 28 -2.09 -1.85 -4.41
CA ALA A 28 -3.07 -0.96 -5.05
C ALA A 28 -4.42 -1.03 -4.32
N LEU A 29 -5.01 0.14 -4.06
CA LEU A 29 -6.32 0.29 -3.44
C LEU A 29 -7.46 0.41 -4.44
N LEU A 30 -7.22 0.76 -5.71
CA LEU A 30 -8.32 0.92 -6.67
C LEU A 30 -9.13 -0.37 -6.82
N GLY A 31 -10.42 -0.30 -6.51
CA GLY A 31 -11.34 -1.43 -6.51
C GLY A 31 -11.41 -2.20 -5.18
N ASP A 32 -10.65 -1.79 -4.16
CA ASP A 32 -10.74 -2.34 -2.81
C ASP A 32 -12.00 -1.82 -2.11
N THR A 33 -12.55 -2.58 -1.18
CA THR A 33 -13.68 -2.16 -0.33
C THR A 33 -13.14 -1.80 1.04
N VAL A 34 -13.12 -0.51 1.35
CA VAL A 34 -12.51 0.05 2.55
C VAL A 34 -13.57 0.68 3.44
N ARG A 35 -13.27 0.82 4.73
CA ARG A 35 -14.15 1.49 5.70
C ARG A 35 -13.51 2.77 6.20
N ALA A 36 -14.30 3.83 6.31
CA ALA A 36 -13.89 5.06 6.94
C ALA A 36 -14.71 5.34 8.20
N GLU A 37 -14.08 5.97 9.19
CA GLU A 37 -14.75 6.55 10.34
C GLU A 37 -14.28 7.99 10.54
N PHE A 38 -15.21 8.87 10.91
CA PHE A 38 -14.91 10.25 11.30
C PHE A 38 -15.50 10.57 12.66
N THR A 39 -14.65 11.11 13.54
CA THR A 39 -15.06 11.54 14.88
C THR A 39 -14.60 12.96 15.17
N ALA A 40 -15.37 13.66 16.03
CA ALA A 40 -14.96 14.92 16.62
C ALA A 40 -14.91 14.79 18.15
N ALA A 41 -13.77 15.16 18.73
CA ALA A 41 -13.44 14.95 20.12
C ALA A 41 -14.47 15.59 21.06
N GLY A 42 -15.01 14.80 21.98
CA GLY A 42 -16.03 15.24 22.92
C GLY A 42 -17.41 15.50 22.31
N ILE A 43 -17.60 15.27 21.01
CA ILE A 43 -18.89 15.41 20.32
C ILE A 43 -19.45 14.05 19.89
N GLY A 44 -18.67 13.25 19.15
CA GLY A 44 -19.09 11.89 18.74
C GLY A 44 -18.56 11.45 17.37
N THR A 45 -19.10 10.34 16.88
CA THR A 45 -18.85 9.78 15.54
C THR A 45 -19.94 10.27 14.57
N PHE A 46 -19.54 10.71 13.38
CA PHE A 46 -20.46 11.22 12.36
C PHE A 46 -20.41 10.46 11.05
N LEU A 47 -19.28 9.81 10.73
CA LEU A 47 -19.15 8.86 9.62
C LEU A 47 -18.69 7.53 10.17
N ASP A 48 -19.29 6.45 9.67
CA ASP A 48 -18.86 5.07 9.85
C ASP A 48 -19.48 4.28 8.69
N GLU A 49 -18.76 4.24 7.56
CA GLU A 49 -19.27 3.76 6.29
C GLU A 49 -18.22 2.96 5.53
N THR A 50 -18.67 2.11 4.62
CA THR A 50 -17.82 1.30 3.73
C THR A 50 -18.13 1.66 2.29
N ASP A 51 -17.09 1.84 1.47
CA ASP A 51 -17.22 2.09 0.04
C ASP A 51 -16.11 1.41 -0.77
N THR A 52 -16.30 1.30 -2.08
CA THR A 52 -15.29 0.79 -3.01
C THR A 52 -14.46 1.95 -3.57
N VAL A 53 -13.14 1.84 -3.46
CA VAL A 53 -12.21 2.88 -3.92
C VAL A 53 -12.27 3.01 -5.44
N VAL A 54 -12.61 4.21 -5.93
CA VAL A 54 -12.73 4.53 -7.35
C VAL A 54 -12.12 5.90 -7.67
N ASP A 55 -11.12 5.94 -8.55
CA ASP A 55 -10.49 7.20 -8.99
C ASP A 55 -10.71 7.39 -10.51
N PRO A 56 -11.37 8.49 -10.96
CA PRO A 56 -11.85 9.62 -10.18
C PRO A 56 -13.14 9.36 -9.41
N GLY A 57 -13.25 9.95 -8.21
CA GLY A 57 -14.39 9.84 -7.31
C GLY A 57 -14.03 10.34 -5.90
N THR A 58 -15.03 10.54 -5.06
CA THR A 58 -14.87 10.72 -3.60
C THR A 58 -15.64 9.60 -2.94
N GLU A 59 -15.00 8.80 -2.10
CA GLU A 59 -15.61 7.64 -1.45
C GLU A 59 -16.45 8.06 -0.24
N PHE A 60 -15.94 8.96 0.59
CA PHE A 60 -16.61 9.32 1.84
C PHE A 60 -16.86 10.82 1.91
N SER A 61 -18.11 11.22 2.10
CA SER A 61 -18.51 12.62 2.21
C SER A 61 -19.51 12.82 3.33
N LEU A 62 -19.21 13.78 4.20
CA LEU A 62 -20.04 14.21 5.31
C LEU A 62 -20.59 15.60 5.03
N PRO A 63 -21.92 15.77 4.98
CA PRO A 63 -22.51 17.08 4.85
C PRO A 63 -22.15 17.97 6.06
N PHE A 64 -21.55 19.13 5.78
CA PHE A 64 -21.21 20.14 6.78
C PHE A 64 -21.76 21.51 6.33
N GLY A 65 -22.98 21.81 6.77
CA GLY A 65 -23.71 22.99 6.28
C GLY A 65 -24.13 22.82 4.81
N SER A 66 -23.73 23.76 3.94
CA SER A 66 -23.94 23.65 2.49
C SER A 66 -22.78 22.98 1.74
N ASN A 67 -21.72 22.64 2.48
CA ASN A 67 -20.48 22.05 1.97
C ASN A 67 -20.24 20.70 2.67
N GLY A 68 -18.99 20.25 2.80
CA GLY A 68 -18.72 18.94 3.38
C GLY A 68 -17.28 18.71 3.81
N LEU A 69 -17.12 17.64 4.59
CA LEU A 69 -15.84 17.03 4.89
C LEU A 69 -15.73 15.76 4.04
N GLU A 70 -14.60 15.55 3.40
CA GLU A 70 -14.42 14.44 2.47
C GLU A 70 -13.13 13.69 2.77
N LEU A 71 -13.18 12.38 2.54
CA LEU A 71 -12.04 11.51 2.42
C LEU A 71 -12.10 10.87 1.02
N ASP A 72 -11.18 11.29 0.16
CA ASP A 72 -11.01 10.82 -1.22
C ASP A 72 -9.81 9.88 -1.24
N VAL A 73 -10.06 8.60 -1.51
CA VAL A 73 -9.09 7.52 -1.52
C VAL A 73 -8.70 7.21 -2.96
N LYS A 74 -7.39 7.17 -3.22
CA LYS A 74 -6.80 6.89 -4.53
C LYS A 74 -6.07 5.55 -4.48
N ASN A 75 -5.34 5.25 -5.55
CA ASN A 75 -4.63 3.98 -5.67
C ASN A 75 -3.64 3.69 -4.54
N ASP A 76 -2.97 4.72 -4.05
CA ASP A 76 -1.87 4.62 -3.08
C ASP A 76 -1.72 5.86 -2.20
N SER A 77 -2.78 6.66 -2.14
CA SER A 77 -2.81 7.95 -1.49
C SER A 77 -4.24 8.27 -1.12
N PHE A 78 -4.43 9.28 -0.28
CA PHE A 78 -5.75 9.81 0.01
C PHE A 78 -5.66 11.30 0.35
N ASP A 79 -6.77 11.99 0.15
CA ASP A 79 -6.95 13.39 0.52
C ASP A 79 -8.03 13.50 1.60
N ILE A 80 -7.75 14.31 2.62
CA ILE A 80 -8.75 14.80 3.56
C ILE A 80 -9.08 16.23 3.15
N ILE A 81 -10.34 16.52 2.87
CA ILE A 81 -10.79 17.82 2.38
C ILE A 81 -11.82 18.39 3.35
N TYR A 82 -11.55 19.58 3.87
CA TYR A 82 -12.44 20.31 4.75
C TYR A 82 -12.97 21.51 3.99
N ASP A 83 -14.13 21.38 3.36
CA ASP A 83 -14.88 22.52 2.85
C ASP A 83 -15.90 22.96 3.92
N LEU A 84 -15.48 23.93 4.72
CA LEU A 84 -16.25 24.47 5.84
C LEU A 84 -17.10 25.69 5.42
N GLY A 85 -16.93 26.18 4.19
CA GLY A 85 -17.65 27.33 3.69
C GLY A 85 -17.40 28.58 4.52
N VAL A 86 -18.50 29.19 5.02
CA VAL A 86 -18.46 30.38 5.88
C VAL A 86 -18.50 30.06 7.38
N THR A 87 -18.40 28.77 7.75
CA THR A 87 -18.39 28.37 9.15
C THR A 87 -17.00 28.62 9.76
N SER A 88 -16.96 28.88 11.07
CA SER A 88 -15.72 29.26 11.76
C SER A 88 -14.76 28.10 12.03
N GLY A 89 -15.11 26.85 11.67
CA GLY A 89 -14.36 25.65 12.04
C GLY A 89 -15.26 24.47 12.42
N VAL A 90 -14.65 23.29 12.56
CA VAL A 90 -15.33 22.10 13.14
C VAL A 90 -15.53 22.27 14.64
N GLY A 91 -14.66 23.04 15.30
CA GLY A 91 -14.81 23.43 16.71
C GLY A 91 -14.37 22.36 17.72
N ALA A 92 -13.76 21.27 17.26
CA ALA A 92 -13.12 20.24 18.06
C ALA A 92 -11.98 19.61 17.26
N ASP A 93 -11.05 18.96 17.95
CA ASP A 93 -10.08 18.05 17.31
C ASP A 93 -10.86 16.90 16.66
N THR A 94 -10.35 16.40 15.55
CA THR A 94 -11.04 15.41 14.72
C THR A 94 -10.14 14.26 14.34
N THR A 95 -10.72 13.08 14.20
CA THR A 95 -9.98 11.88 13.78
C THR A 95 -10.66 11.27 12.56
N TRP A 96 -9.87 11.00 11.53
CA TRP A 96 -10.22 10.13 10.42
C TRP A 96 -9.53 8.79 10.59
N ILE A 97 -10.28 7.71 10.44
CA ILE A 97 -9.77 6.33 10.42
C ILE A 97 -10.14 5.75 9.07
N LEU A 98 -9.16 5.19 8.37
CA LEU A 98 -9.36 4.40 7.15
C LEU A 98 -8.89 2.97 7.45
N SER A 99 -9.79 2.00 7.40
CA SER A 99 -9.55 0.61 7.78
C SER A 99 -10.00 -0.36 6.69
N ASP A 100 -9.78 -1.65 6.94
CA ASP A 100 -10.07 -2.74 6.01
C ASP A 100 -9.28 -2.59 4.69
N LEU A 101 -8.01 -2.16 4.80
CA LEU A 101 -7.10 -2.00 3.66
C LEU A 101 -6.51 -3.36 3.27
N ASP A 102 -7.17 -4.06 2.36
CA ASP A 102 -6.85 -5.43 1.96
C ASP A 102 -6.04 -5.53 0.66
N TRP A 103 -6.06 -4.46 -0.15
CA TRP A 103 -5.36 -4.32 -1.44
C TRP A 103 -5.83 -5.33 -2.51
N VAL A 104 -6.06 -4.86 -3.74
CA VAL A 104 -6.72 -5.71 -4.77
C VAL A 104 -5.81 -6.79 -5.37
N ASP A 105 -4.52 -6.49 -5.57
CA ASP A 105 -3.62 -7.37 -6.34
C ASP A 105 -2.83 -8.36 -5.47
N THR A 106 -2.37 -7.89 -4.31
CA THR A 106 -1.53 -8.67 -3.39
C THR A 106 -1.66 -8.08 -1.99
N PRO A 107 -1.77 -8.93 -0.94
CA PRO A 107 -1.68 -8.45 0.44
C PRO A 107 -0.43 -7.58 0.63
N GLY A 108 -0.66 -6.33 0.99
CA GLY A 108 0.35 -5.35 1.34
C GLY A 108 0.32 -5.12 2.85
N ILE A 109 1.46 -4.77 3.41
CA ILE A 109 1.52 -4.16 4.73
C ILE A 109 1.89 -2.69 4.57
N ILE A 110 1.22 -1.82 5.32
CA ILE A 110 1.58 -0.40 5.37
C ILE A 110 2.92 -0.28 6.08
N THR A 111 3.84 0.42 5.43
CA THR A 111 5.20 0.69 5.93
C THR A 111 5.43 2.17 6.21
N GLY A 112 4.57 3.05 5.68
CA GLY A 112 4.62 4.48 5.92
C GLY A 112 3.35 5.18 5.47
N VAL A 113 2.99 6.25 6.17
CA VAL A 113 1.98 7.22 5.76
C VAL A 113 2.62 8.60 5.91
N THR A 114 2.70 9.34 4.81
CA THR A 114 3.46 10.60 4.77
C THR A 114 2.56 11.71 4.24
N LEU A 115 2.46 12.81 5.00
CA LEU A 115 1.83 14.05 4.52
C LEU A 115 2.68 14.63 3.37
N THR A 116 2.06 14.81 2.19
CA THR A 116 2.70 15.35 1.00
C THR A 116 2.30 16.79 0.71
N SER A 117 1.12 17.22 1.16
CA SER A 117 0.59 18.59 1.02
C SER A 117 -0.40 18.92 2.14
N GLY A 118 -0.60 20.21 2.43
CA GLY A 118 -1.50 20.73 3.47
C GLY A 118 -0.75 21.31 4.68
N ASP A 119 -1.47 21.98 5.57
CA ASP A 119 -0.88 22.56 6.78
C ASP A 119 -0.53 21.48 7.82
N ALA A 120 0.76 21.13 7.89
CA ALA A 120 1.29 20.16 8.84
C ALA A 120 1.11 20.58 10.31
N SER A 121 0.91 21.86 10.61
CA SER A 121 0.73 22.34 11.99
C SER A 121 -0.62 21.92 12.60
N LEU A 122 -1.57 21.53 11.76
CA LEU A 122 -2.87 21.02 12.16
C LEU A 122 -2.89 19.50 12.35
N ILE A 123 -1.83 18.78 11.96
CA ILE A 123 -1.71 17.35 12.22
C ILE A 123 -1.24 17.15 13.67
N SER A 124 -2.08 16.53 14.50
CA SER A 124 -1.72 16.13 15.86
C SER A 124 -1.10 14.72 15.90
N GLY A 125 -1.47 13.86 14.96
CA GLY A 125 -1.00 12.48 14.91
C GLY A 125 -1.23 11.83 13.53
N ILE A 126 -0.27 10.99 13.14
CA ILE A 126 -0.41 10.03 12.04
C ILE A 126 0.02 8.69 12.61
N SER A 127 -0.83 7.68 12.53
CA SER A 127 -0.51 6.32 12.95
C SER A 127 -1.13 5.30 12.01
N PHE A 128 -0.57 4.10 11.97
CA PHE A 128 -1.06 3.02 11.12
C PHE A 128 -0.70 1.64 11.69
N THR A 129 -1.52 0.65 11.34
CA THR A 129 -1.26 -0.79 11.44
C THR A 129 -1.00 -1.36 10.04
N ASP A 130 -1.06 -2.67 9.87
CA ASP A 130 -0.91 -3.29 8.54
C ASP A 130 -2.07 -2.93 7.59
N ASP A 131 -3.26 -2.64 8.14
CA ASP A 131 -4.55 -2.54 7.44
C ASP A 131 -5.39 -1.31 7.83
N THR A 132 -4.88 -0.45 8.73
CA THR A 132 -5.61 0.72 9.24
C THR A 132 -4.69 1.93 9.29
N ILE A 133 -5.21 3.10 8.90
CA ILE A 133 -4.57 4.41 9.01
C ILE A 133 -5.44 5.29 9.90
N THR A 134 -4.81 6.06 10.79
CA THR A 134 -5.48 7.05 11.63
C THR A 134 -4.78 8.39 11.50
N ILE A 135 -5.54 9.42 11.16
CA ILE A 135 -5.11 10.82 11.08
C ILE A 135 -5.87 11.63 12.11
N ASP A 136 -5.13 12.19 13.06
CA ASP A 136 -5.66 13.08 14.08
C ASP A 136 -5.33 14.53 13.71
N LEU A 137 -6.36 15.36 13.58
CA LEU A 137 -6.26 16.77 13.29
C LEU A 137 -6.66 17.60 14.51
N LEU A 138 -5.89 18.65 14.77
CA LEU A 138 -6.28 19.69 15.72
C LEU A 138 -7.51 20.43 15.20
N SER A 139 -8.28 21.02 16.12
CA SER A 139 -9.45 21.83 15.81
C SER A 139 -9.11 22.91 14.79
N TYR A 140 -9.55 22.66 13.56
CA TYR A 140 -9.36 23.61 12.47
C TYR A 140 -10.38 24.74 12.61
N THR A 141 -9.86 25.96 12.64
CA THR A 141 -10.66 27.18 12.58
C THR A 141 -10.29 27.93 11.32
N VAL A 142 -11.29 28.19 10.48
CA VAL A 142 -11.11 28.81 9.17
C VAL A 142 -10.69 30.26 9.35
N PRO A 143 -9.52 30.70 8.83
CA PRO A 143 -9.28 32.11 8.62
C PRO A 143 -10.33 32.62 7.62
N PRO A 144 -10.82 33.87 7.71
CA PRO A 144 -11.96 34.38 6.93
C PRO A 144 -11.84 34.35 5.38
N GLN A 145 -10.80 33.74 4.81
CA GLN A 145 -10.49 33.68 3.38
C GLN A 145 -10.14 32.27 2.84
N ALA A 146 -10.10 31.21 3.65
CA ALA A 146 -9.80 29.84 3.18
C ALA A 146 -10.91 28.86 3.58
N ALA A 147 -11.98 28.80 2.79
CA ALA A 147 -13.13 27.94 3.05
C ALA A 147 -12.84 26.45 2.86
N VAL A 148 -11.80 26.12 2.08
CA VAL A 148 -11.39 24.75 1.77
C VAL A 148 -9.94 24.54 2.18
N GLU A 149 -9.69 23.54 3.01
CA GLU A 149 -8.35 23.04 3.35
C GLU A 149 -8.22 21.59 2.89
N THR A 150 -7.06 21.21 2.37
CA THR A 150 -6.81 19.85 1.89
C THR A 150 -5.47 19.35 2.42
N TRP A 151 -5.50 18.16 3.02
CA TRP A 151 -4.30 17.42 3.39
C TRP A 151 -4.18 16.18 2.51
N SER A 152 -3.06 16.06 1.83
CA SER A 152 -2.77 14.93 0.94
C SER A 152 -1.74 14.02 1.58
N PHE A 153 -1.98 12.70 1.51
CA PHE A 153 -1.12 11.70 2.11
C PHE A 153 -0.75 10.62 1.10
N ASN A 154 0.52 10.22 1.10
CA ASN A 154 0.97 9.01 0.41
C ASN A 154 0.96 7.82 1.36
N ILE A 155 0.61 6.65 0.84
CA ILE A 155 0.69 5.37 1.51
C ILE A 155 1.82 4.55 0.89
N GLU A 156 2.82 4.25 1.70
CA GLU A 156 3.93 3.37 1.34
C GLU A 156 3.63 1.95 1.82
N THR A 157 3.59 1.01 0.89
CA THR A 157 3.36 -0.41 1.20
C THR A 157 4.55 -1.26 0.82
N SER A 158 4.66 -2.41 1.49
CA SER A 158 5.51 -3.51 1.02
C SER A 158 4.66 -4.75 0.82
N LYS A 159 4.98 -5.53 -0.23
CA LYS A 159 4.29 -6.78 -0.48
C LYS A 159 4.61 -7.80 0.60
N GLU A 160 3.58 -8.43 1.14
CA GLU A 160 3.77 -9.58 2.00
C GLU A 160 4.22 -10.77 1.13
N THR A 161 5.46 -11.22 1.30
CA THR A 161 5.91 -12.46 0.67
C THR A 161 5.43 -13.63 1.51
N VAL A 162 4.26 -14.18 1.18
CA VAL A 162 3.80 -15.45 1.78
C VAL A 162 4.79 -16.55 1.40
N PRO A 163 5.52 -17.17 2.34
CA PRO A 163 6.45 -18.24 2.01
C PRO A 163 5.67 -19.43 1.45
N GLU A 164 6.04 -19.90 0.24
CA GLU A 164 5.45 -21.11 -0.29
C GLU A 164 5.65 -22.27 0.72
N PRO A 165 4.62 -23.11 0.94
CA PRO A 165 4.76 -24.23 1.84
C PRO A 165 5.88 -25.15 1.32
N LEU A 166 6.89 -25.39 2.17
CA LEU A 166 8.05 -26.29 1.99
C LEU A 166 7.72 -27.73 1.51
N THR A 167 6.45 -28.04 1.33
CA THR A 167 5.86 -29.33 0.94
C THR A 167 6.26 -29.80 -0.47
N ILE A 168 6.67 -28.90 -1.39
CA ILE A 168 7.12 -29.31 -2.74
C ILE A 168 8.52 -29.93 -2.72
N LEU A 169 9.46 -29.45 -1.88
CA LEU A 169 10.76 -30.12 -1.70
C LEU A 169 10.66 -31.40 -0.84
N GLY A 170 9.74 -31.44 0.12
CA GLY A 170 9.47 -32.62 0.94
C GLY A 170 8.87 -33.80 0.16
N SER A 171 8.05 -33.53 -0.85
CA SER A 171 7.44 -34.56 -1.70
C SER A 171 8.44 -35.17 -2.69
N LEU A 172 9.37 -34.39 -3.24
CA LEU A 172 10.44 -34.90 -4.10
C LEU A 172 11.44 -35.78 -3.34
N THR A 173 11.73 -35.47 -2.08
CA THR A 173 12.58 -36.31 -1.22
C THR A 173 11.86 -37.59 -0.78
N ALA A 174 10.57 -37.55 -0.45
CA ALA A 174 9.79 -38.73 -0.06
C ALA A 174 9.66 -39.77 -1.20
N LEU A 175 9.52 -39.34 -2.45
CA LEU A 175 9.49 -40.24 -3.62
C LEU A 175 10.86 -40.86 -3.93
N GLY A 176 11.96 -40.17 -3.61
CA GLY A 176 13.33 -40.67 -3.79
C GLY A 176 13.69 -41.84 -2.86
N PHE A 177 13.17 -41.85 -1.63
CA PHE A 177 13.44 -42.93 -0.68
C PHE A 177 12.54 -44.16 -0.88
N GLY A 178 11.30 -44.01 -1.37
CA GLY A 178 10.39 -45.14 -1.62
C GLY A 178 10.84 -46.08 -2.75
N GLY A 179 11.53 -45.57 -3.77
CA GLY A 179 12.01 -46.36 -4.91
C GLY A 179 13.25 -47.20 -4.62
N PHE A 180 14.14 -46.74 -3.73
CA PHE A 180 15.42 -47.42 -3.46
C PHE A 180 15.27 -48.67 -2.59
N PHE A 181 14.26 -48.75 -1.72
CA PHE A 181 14.02 -49.94 -0.89
C PHE A 181 13.40 -51.11 -1.67
N LYS A 182 12.53 -50.87 -2.66
CA LYS A 182 11.93 -51.95 -3.47
C LYS A 182 12.96 -52.70 -4.33
N ARG A 183 14.00 -52.02 -4.81
CA ARG A 183 15.05 -52.68 -5.62
C ARG A 183 15.94 -53.63 -4.80
N LYS A 184 16.03 -53.44 -3.48
CA LYS A 184 16.88 -54.29 -2.62
C LYS A 184 16.18 -55.57 -2.13
N LEU A 185 14.84 -55.62 -2.13
CA LEU A 185 14.08 -56.79 -1.68
C LEU A 185 13.83 -57.84 -2.79
N ASN A 186 13.79 -57.45 -4.07
CA ASN A 186 13.59 -58.41 -5.17
C ASN A 186 14.83 -59.26 -5.50
N LYS A 187 16.01 -58.95 -4.96
CA LYS A 187 17.23 -59.75 -5.22
C LYS A 187 17.38 -60.96 -4.28
N LYS A 188 16.52 -61.10 -3.26
CA LYS A 188 16.54 -62.24 -2.31
C LYS A 188 15.45 -63.29 -2.54
N ARG A 189 14.56 -63.10 -3.52
CA ARG A 189 13.41 -63.99 -3.73
C ARG A 189 13.55 -64.99 -4.89
N ASN A 190 14.76 -65.14 -5.44
CA ASN A 190 15.09 -66.09 -6.52
C ASN A 190 16.26 -67.03 -6.17
N LEU A 191 16.51 -67.28 -4.88
CA LEU A 191 17.44 -68.32 -4.41
C LEU A 191 16.75 -69.07 -3.26
N GLY A 192 16.05 -70.15 -3.61
CA GLY A 192 15.29 -71.00 -2.70
C GLY A 192 14.22 -71.76 -3.46
#